data_AF-A0A8T3B6T4-F1
#
_entry.id   AF-A0A8T3B6T4-F1
#
_cell.length_a   1.000
_cell.length_b   1.000
_cell.length_c   1.000
_cell.angle_alpha   90.00
_cell.angle_beta   90.00
_cell.angle_gamma   90.00
#
_symmetry.space_group_name_H-M   'P 1'
#
loop_
_entity.id
_entity.type
_entity.pdbx_description
1 polymer ?
#
loop_
_entity_poly.entity_id
_entity_poly.type
_entity_poly.pdbx_seq_one_letter_code
_entity_poly.pdbx_strand_id
1 'polypeptide(L)'
;MNQFIHVKSLHDAFFQFLLSEGSNGIVHLLVVWRITNMTIAFQLAVFALIATSLILLISVPVVFASSDGWSSNKNVVFSGTSLWIGLVFLVAILNSLIS
;
A
#
# COMPACT_ATOMS: atom_id res chain seq x y z
N MET A 1 -48.97 -11.13 19.53
CA MET A 1 -49.28 -11.97 18.35
C MET A 1 -47.95 -12.50 17.82
N ASN A 2 -47.72 -13.78 18.05
CA ASN A 2 -46.44 -14.47 17.89
C ASN A 2 -46.08 -14.55 16.40
N GLN A 3 -45.00 -13.90 15.95
CA GLN A 3 -44.33 -14.25 14.70
C GLN A 3 -42.95 -14.80 15.07
N PHE A 4 -43.00 -16.00 15.63
CA PHE A 4 -41.85 -16.88 15.81
C PHE A 4 -41.32 -17.20 14.42
N ILE A 5 -40.30 -16.44 13.98
CA ILE A 5 -39.56 -16.78 12.78
C ILE A 5 -38.93 -18.13 13.02
N HIS A 6 -39.50 -19.11 12.33
CA HIS A 6 -39.11 -20.50 12.34
C HIS A 6 -37.74 -20.64 11.66
N VAL A 7 -36.65 -20.32 12.38
CA VAL A 7 -35.28 -20.59 11.94
C VAL A 7 -35.10 -22.10 11.90
N LYS A 8 -35.23 -22.68 10.69
CA LYS A 8 -35.24 -24.14 10.48
C LYS A 8 -33.84 -24.71 10.26
N SER A 9 -32.86 -23.84 10.00
CA SER A 9 -31.48 -24.24 9.71
C SER A 9 -30.50 -23.12 10.04
N LEU A 10 -29.27 -23.50 10.43
CA LEU A 10 -28.13 -22.59 10.57
C LEU A 10 -27.87 -21.79 9.28
N HIS A 11 -28.20 -22.38 8.14
CA HIS A 11 -28.11 -21.72 6.84
C HIS A 11 -29.11 -20.56 6.71
N ASP A 12 -30.32 -20.71 7.27
CA ASP A 12 -31.34 -19.66 7.29
C ASP A 12 -30.95 -18.53 8.25
N ALA A 13 -30.28 -18.87 9.37
CA ALA A 13 -29.73 -17.88 10.31
C ALA A 13 -28.58 -17.07 9.71
N PHE A 14 -27.70 -17.73 8.94
CA PHE A 14 -26.61 -17.07 8.22
C PHE A 14 -27.13 -16.19 7.07
N PHE A 15 -28.17 -16.65 6.34
CA PHE A 15 -28.84 -15.84 5.33
C PHE A 15 -29.60 -14.64 5.93
N GLN A 16 -30.23 -14.81 7.10
CA GLN A 16 -30.84 -13.71 7.86
C GLN A 16 -29.80 -12.72 8.39
N PHE A 17 -28.62 -13.18 8.81
CA PHE A 17 -27.50 -12.33 9.21
C PHE A 17 -26.97 -11.51 8.01
N LEU A 18 -26.79 -12.14 6.85
CA LEU A 18 -26.43 -11.45 5.61
C LEU A 18 -27.51 -10.48 5.12
N LEU A 19 -28.81 -10.79 5.30
CA LEU A 19 -29.91 -9.89 4.96
C LEU A 19 -30.10 -8.76 5.99
N SER A 20 -29.73 -8.96 7.26
CA SER A 20 -29.75 -7.93 8.30
C SER A 20 -28.64 -6.89 8.10
N GLU A 21 -27.53 -7.30 7.48
CA GLU A 21 -26.47 -6.44 6.93
C GLU A 21 -26.84 -5.89 5.53
N GLY A 22 -28.10 -6.06 5.09
CA GLY A 22 -28.60 -5.59 3.81
C GLY A 22 -28.58 -4.06 3.72
N SER A 23 -28.11 -3.54 2.58
CA SER A 23 -27.72 -2.13 2.36
C SER A 23 -26.39 -1.74 3.00
N ASN A 24 -26.21 -1.92 4.32
CA ASN A 24 -25.04 -1.45 5.07
C ASN A 24 -23.76 -2.23 4.75
N GLY A 25 -23.84 -3.55 4.60
CA GLY A 25 -22.70 -4.41 4.32
C GLY A 25 -22.17 -4.23 2.89
N ILE A 26 -23.04 -4.02 1.90
CA ILE A 26 -22.62 -3.77 0.51
C ILE A 26 -22.04 -2.36 0.37
N VAL A 27 -22.65 -1.31 0.95
CA VAL A 27 -22.01 0.01 0.94
C VAL A 27 -20.72 0.03 1.74
N HIS A 28 -20.61 -0.74 2.84
CA HIS A 28 -19.36 -0.88 3.56
C HIS A 28 -18.32 -1.63 2.74
N LEU A 29 -18.68 -2.70 2.03
CA LEU A 29 -17.80 -3.39 1.07
C LEU A 29 -17.37 -2.47 -0.06
N LEU A 30 -18.27 -1.67 -0.63
CA LEU A 30 -17.96 -0.72 -1.71
C LEU A 30 -17.11 0.45 -1.22
N VAL A 31 -17.36 0.95 0.00
CA VAL A 31 -16.56 1.99 0.64
C VAL A 31 -15.18 1.45 1.01
N VAL A 32 -15.09 0.27 1.63
CA VAL A 32 -13.83 -0.42 1.94
C VAL A 32 -13.07 -0.74 0.65
N TRP A 33 -13.74 -1.20 -0.40
CA TRP A 33 -13.14 -1.50 -1.70
C TRP A 33 -12.63 -0.24 -2.40
N ARG A 34 -13.36 0.89 -2.28
CA ARG A 34 -12.92 2.20 -2.79
C ARG A 34 -11.70 2.73 -2.02
N ILE A 35 -11.69 2.60 -0.70
CA ILE A 35 -10.59 3.08 0.17
C ILE A 35 -9.34 2.22 -0.01
N THR A 36 -9.49 0.89 -0.05
CA THR A 36 -8.34 -0.03 -0.24
C THR A 36 -7.64 0.20 -1.57
N ASN A 37 -8.37 0.46 -2.65
CA ASN A 37 -7.78 0.74 -3.97
C ASN A 37 -6.90 2.00 -3.99
N MET A 38 -7.28 3.06 -3.26
CA MET A 38 -6.48 4.31 -3.15
C MET A 38 -5.23 4.10 -2.27
N THR A 39 -5.37 3.37 -1.17
CA THR A 39 -4.24 3.09 -0.27
C THR A 39 -3.22 2.11 -0.84
N ILE A 40 -3.61 1.20 -1.74
CA ILE A 40 -2.69 0.22 -2.36
C ILE A 40 -1.58 0.92 -3.15
N ALA A 41 -1.91 1.95 -3.94
CA ALA A 41 -0.95 2.66 -4.76
C ALA A 41 0.04 3.46 -3.89
N PHE A 42 -0.46 4.09 -2.82
CA PHE A 42 0.36 4.79 -1.85
C PHE A 42 1.30 3.83 -1.09
N GLN A 43 0.79 2.69 -0.63
CA GLN A 43 1.61 1.66 0.01
C GLN A 43 2.70 1.11 -0.92
N LEU A 44 2.40 0.92 -2.20
CA LEU A 44 3.37 0.47 -3.19
C LEU A 44 4.48 1.52 -3.42
N ALA A 45 4.13 2.81 -3.45
CA ALA A 45 5.08 3.91 -3.58
C ALA A 45 6.00 4.01 -2.34
N VAL A 46 5.45 3.85 -1.14
CA VAL A 46 6.22 3.80 0.12
C VAL A 46 7.14 2.56 0.15
N PHE A 47 6.66 1.41 -0.31
CA PHE A 47 7.48 0.20 -0.41
C PHE A 47 8.67 0.39 -1.37
N ALA A 48 8.43 0.97 -2.56
CA ALA A 48 9.49 1.29 -3.51
C ALA A 48 10.50 2.29 -2.91
N LEU A 49 10.04 3.26 -2.13
CA LEU A 49 10.91 4.22 -1.44
C LEU A 49 11.82 3.52 -0.42
N ILE A 50 11.26 2.62 0.40
CA ILE A 50 12.02 1.84 1.38
C ILE A 50 13.05 0.94 0.69
N ALA A 51 12.66 0.22 -0.36
CA ALA A 51 13.56 -0.64 -1.13
C ALA A 51 14.72 0.15 -1.74
N THR A 52 14.42 1.30 -2.36
CA THR A 52 15.44 2.19 -2.94
C THR A 52 16.37 2.75 -1.86
N SER A 53 15.84 3.07 -0.67
CA SER A 53 16.63 3.48 0.50
C SER A 53 17.60 2.40 0.96
N LEU A 54 17.17 1.14 1.04
CA LEU A 54 18.06 0.02 1.44
C LEU A 54 19.16 -0.21 0.41
N ILE A 55 18.83 -0.11 -0.89
CA ILE A 55 19.81 -0.22 -1.97
C ILE A 55 20.85 0.91 -1.88
N LEU A 56 20.42 2.16 -1.66
CA LEU A 56 21.34 3.28 -1.45
C LEU A 56 22.20 3.11 -0.18
N LEU A 57 21.59 2.65 0.91
CA LEU A 57 22.28 2.44 2.19
C LEU A 57 23.43 1.41 2.06
N ILE A 58 23.27 0.39 1.23
CA ILE A 58 24.31 -0.62 0.99
C ILE A 58 25.27 -0.18 -0.13
N SER A 59 24.74 0.37 -1.23
CA SER A 59 25.55 0.76 -2.40
C SER A 59 26.51 1.91 -2.10
N VAL A 60 26.13 2.86 -1.25
CA VAL A 60 26.99 3.99 -0.87
C VAL A 60 28.28 3.48 -0.20
N PRO A 61 28.25 2.75 0.94
CA PRO A 61 29.44 2.14 1.54
C PRO A 61 30.23 1.25 0.57
N VAL A 62 29.55 0.44 -0.24
CA VAL A 62 30.20 -0.49 -1.20
C VAL A 62 30.99 0.27 -2.26
N VAL A 63 30.43 1.35 -2.81
CA VAL A 63 31.12 2.19 -3.81
C VAL A 63 32.28 2.94 -3.19
N PHE A 64 32.13 3.40 -1.94
CA PHE A 64 33.19 4.09 -1.20
C PHE A 64 34.32 3.15 -0.73
N ALA A 65 34.05 1.86 -0.50
CA ALA A 65 35.04 0.89 -0.05
C ALA A 65 36.00 0.40 -1.16
N SER A 66 35.64 0.59 -2.44
CA SER A 66 36.49 0.18 -3.57
C SER A 66 37.41 1.32 -4.03
N SER A 67 38.71 1.05 -4.16
CA SER A 67 39.75 2.03 -4.53
C SER A 67 39.53 2.72 -5.88
N ASP A 68 38.90 2.03 -6.83
CA ASP A 68 38.46 2.56 -8.14
C ASP A 68 36.94 2.75 -8.24
N GLY A 69 36.20 2.37 -7.18
CA GLY A 69 34.74 2.37 -7.16
C GLY A 69 34.13 3.75 -7.37
N TRP A 70 34.76 4.79 -6.82
CA TRP A 70 34.28 6.17 -6.96
C TRP A 70 34.38 6.70 -8.40
N SER A 71 35.44 6.38 -9.14
CA SER A 71 35.63 6.86 -10.51
C SER A 71 34.65 6.19 -11.47
N SER A 72 34.48 4.87 -11.33
CA SER A 72 33.66 4.04 -12.22
C SER A 72 32.16 4.12 -11.90
N ASN A 73 31.77 4.10 -10.62
CA ASN A 73 30.36 3.96 -10.21
C ASN A 73 29.69 5.29 -9.81
N LYS A 74 30.37 6.43 -10.00
CA LYS A 74 29.87 7.76 -9.63
C LYS A 74 28.48 8.03 -10.20
N ASN A 75 28.30 7.70 -11.48
CA ASN A 75 27.05 7.96 -12.20
C ASN A 75 25.90 7.09 -11.70
N VAL A 76 26.20 5.87 -11.22
CA VAL A 76 25.22 4.96 -10.64
C VAL A 76 24.74 5.48 -9.29
N VAL A 77 25.66 5.94 -8.44
CA VAL A 77 25.31 6.54 -7.14
C VAL A 77 24.53 7.85 -7.32
N PHE A 78 24.94 8.69 -8.27
CA PHE A 78 24.22 9.94 -8.58
C PHE A 78 22.82 9.68 -9.13
N SER A 79 22.69 8.75 -10.08
CA SER A 79 21.39 8.36 -10.65
C SER A 79 20.48 7.75 -9.59
N GLY A 80 20.99 6.85 -8.75
CA GLY A 80 20.25 6.25 -7.65
C GLY A 80 19.78 7.27 -6.62
N THR A 81 20.64 8.22 -6.25
CA THR A 81 20.30 9.29 -5.28
C THR A 81 19.26 10.25 -5.87
N SER A 82 19.42 10.64 -7.14
CA SER A 82 18.45 11.46 -7.87
C SER A 82 17.08 10.78 -7.97
N LEU A 83 17.06 9.49 -8.33
CA LEU A 83 15.84 8.67 -8.36
C LEU A 83 15.18 8.62 -6.98
N TRP A 84 15.97 8.45 -5.92
CA TRP A 84 15.47 8.42 -4.54
C TRP A 84 14.81 9.73 -4.12
N ILE A 85 15.46 10.88 -4.38
CA ILE A 85 14.85 12.20 -4.12
C ILE A 85 13.56 12.40 -4.94
N GLY A 86 13.54 11.97 -6.20
CA GLY A 86 12.34 11.98 -7.03
C GLY A 86 11.21 11.14 -6.43
N LEU A 87 11.52 9.94 -5.94
CA LEU A 87 10.57 9.07 -5.25
C LEU A 87 10.04 9.69 -3.94
N VAL A 88 10.89 10.36 -3.15
CA VAL A 88 10.46 11.05 -1.91
C VAL A 88 9.43 12.12 -2.24
N PHE A 89 9.69 12.96 -3.25
CA PHE A 89 8.75 13.98 -3.69
C PHE A 89 7.46 13.38 -4.24
N LEU A 90 7.56 12.31 -5.03
CA LEU A 90 6.39 11.63 -5.58
C LEU A 90 5.50 11.06 -4.48
N VAL A 91 6.08 10.42 -3.47
CA VAL A 91 5.34 9.92 -2.30
C VAL A 91 4.68 11.08 -1.53
N ALA A 92 5.36 12.20 -1.35
CA ALA A 92 4.79 13.38 -0.68
C ALA A 92 3.60 13.98 -1.44
N ILE A 93 3.69 14.06 -2.77
CA ILE A 93 2.59 14.52 -3.62
C ILE A 93 1.43 13.53 -3.58
N LEU A 94 1.69 12.23 -3.74
CA LEU A 94 0.69 11.17 -3.65
C LEU A 94 -0.01 11.19 -2.27
N ASN A 95 0.74 11.44 -1.19
CA ASN A 95 0.18 11.60 0.16
C ASN A 95 -0.81 12.76 0.25
N SER A 96 -0.51 13.88 -0.40
CA SER A 96 -1.40 15.05 -0.44
C SER A 96 -2.64 14.86 -1.34
N LEU A 97 -2.60 13.93 -2.30
CA LEU A 97 -3.73 13.62 -3.18
C LEU A 97 -4.67 12.56 -2.58
N ILE A 98 -4.15 11.72 -1.68
CA ILE A 98 -4.91 10.69 -0.97
C ILE A 98 -5.62 11.25 0.26
N SER A 99 -5.06 12.29 0.88
CA SER A 99 -5.58 12.97 2.08
C SER A 99 -6.69 13.96 1.75
#